data_AF-A0A7V9BKA6-F1
#
_entry.id   AF-A0A7V9BKA6-F1
#
_cell.length_a   1.000
_cell.length_b   1.000
_cell.length_c   1.000
_cell.angle_alpha   90.00
_cell.angle_beta   90.00
_cell.angle_gamma   90.00
#
_symmetry.space_group_name_H-M   'P 1'
#
loop_
_entity.id
_entity.type
_entity.pdbx_description
1 polymer ?
#
loop_
_entity_poly.entity_id
_entity_poly.type
_entity_poly.pdbx_seq_one_letter_code
_entity_poly.pdbx_strand_id
1 'polypeptide(L)'
;MREQLDRLWTYQTRTGVLNFLNGWIDALRWQRLPEMERLGHFLFTHIEGIAAYCDHPFRFGVVESINTTIKAVLRRSRGMRDETILLLKLKWATAHPIRSARDLAQFLNPKGLYSNR
;
A
#
# COMPACT_ATOMS: atom_id res chain seq x y z
N MET A 1 -14.15 0.32 -17.66
CA MET A 1 -13.86 1.28 -16.57
C MET A 1 -12.77 0.78 -15.63
N ARG A 2 -12.91 -0.41 -15.03
CA ARG A 2 -11.86 -0.99 -14.16
C ARG A 2 -10.52 -1.18 -14.88
N GLU A 3 -10.55 -1.75 -16.09
CA GLU A 3 -9.35 -1.93 -16.94
C GLU A 3 -8.70 -0.61 -17.38
N GLN A 4 -9.46 0.49 -17.42
CA GLN A 4 -8.86 1.78 -17.75
C GLN A 4 -7.96 2.27 -16.61
N LEU A 5 -8.34 1.98 -15.36
CA LEU A 5 -7.56 2.37 -14.19
C LEU A 5 -6.20 1.64 -14.13
N ASP A 6 -6.05 0.45 -14.72
CA ASP A 6 -4.74 -0.22 -14.82
C ASP A 6 -3.73 0.60 -15.65
N ARG A 7 -4.22 1.41 -16.60
CA ARG A 7 -3.36 2.30 -17.39
C ARG A 7 -2.74 3.42 -16.57
N LEU A 8 -3.28 3.72 -15.38
CA LEU A 8 -2.73 4.72 -14.45
C LEU A 8 -1.24 4.44 -14.16
N TRP A 9 -0.89 3.16 -14.01
CA TRP A 9 0.46 2.73 -13.66
C TRP A 9 1.44 2.76 -14.84
N THR A 10 0.98 3.05 -16.05
CA THR A 10 1.86 3.23 -17.23
C THR A 10 2.44 4.64 -17.34
N TYR A 11 1.90 5.61 -16.59
CA TYR A 11 2.38 6.99 -16.62
C TYR A 11 3.62 7.16 -15.74
N GLN A 12 4.65 7.80 -16.31
CA GLN A 12 5.92 8.07 -15.62
C GLN A 12 6.00 9.48 -15.03
N THR A 13 5.01 10.34 -15.29
CA THR A 13 5.00 11.72 -14.82
C THR A 13 3.77 11.98 -13.96
N ARG A 14 3.97 12.73 -12.87
CA ARG A 14 2.87 13.15 -11.97
C ARG A 14 1.76 13.86 -12.73
N THR A 15 2.11 14.76 -13.65
CA THR A 15 1.15 15.47 -14.50
C THR A 15 0.33 14.52 -15.40
N GLY A 16 0.95 13.46 -15.93
CA GLY A 16 0.26 12.45 -16.72
C GLY A 16 -0.79 11.68 -15.90
N VAL A 17 -0.43 11.30 -14.67
CA VAL A 17 -1.33 10.66 -13.71
C VAL A 17 -2.51 11.58 -13.37
N LEU A 18 -2.25 12.86 -13.08
CA LEU A 18 -3.29 13.86 -12.77
C LEU A 18 -4.27 14.04 -13.93
N ASN A 19 -3.76 14.25 -15.15
CA ASN A 19 -4.58 14.46 -16.33
C ASN A 19 -5.45 13.24 -16.64
N PHE A 20 -4.87 12.04 -16.54
CA PHE A 20 -5.60 10.80 -16.74
C PHE A 20 -6.71 10.63 -15.70
N LEU A 21 -6.39 10.81 -14.41
CA LEU A 21 -7.36 10.61 -13.33
C LEU A 21 -8.50 11.62 -13.41
N ASN A 22 -8.20 12.89 -13.74
CA ASN A 22 -9.23 13.92 -13.89
C ASN A 22 -10.18 13.59 -15.06
N GLY A 23 -9.64 13.21 -16.22
CA GLY A 23 -10.47 12.78 -17.35
C GLY A 23 -11.29 11.52 -17.06
N TRP A 24 -10.75 10.60 -16.27
CA TRP A 24 -11.46 9.39 -15.84
C TRP A 24 -12.61 9.70 -14.86
N ILE A 25 -12.40 10.60 -13.89
CA ILE A 25 -13.45 11.10 -12.98
C ILE A 25 -14.53 11.85 -13.76
N ASP A 26 -14.15 12.64 -14.76
CA ASP A 26 -15.10 13.35 -15.63
C ASP A 26 -15.97 12.39 -16.42
N ALA A 27 -15.37 11.33 -16.99
CA ALA A 27 -16.12 10.27 -17.66
C ALA A 27 -17.08 9.51 -16.71
N LEU A 28 -16.73 9.39 -15.42
CA LEU A 28 -17.59 8.77 -14.42
C LEU A 28 -18.81 9.61 -14.05
N ARG A 29 -18.68 10.95 -14.02
CA ARG A 29 -19.82 11.85 -13.74
C ARG A 29 -20.97 11.63 -14.74
N TRP A 30 -20.65 11.28 -15.98
CA TRP A 30 -21.64 10.96 -17.01
C TRP A 30 -22.36 9.61 -16.82
N GLN A 31 -21.83 8.71 -15.98
CA GLN A 31 -22.47 7.41 -15.70
C GLN A 31 -23.51 7.46 -14.58
N ARG A 32 -23.58 8.56 -13.80
CA ARG A 32 -24.55 8.78 -12.70
C ARG A 32 -24.61 7.62 -11.68
N LEU A 33 -23.47 7.02 -11.37
CA LEU A 33 -23.34 5.96 -10.37
C LEU A 33 -22.79 6.56 -9.07
N PRO A 34 -23.58 6.64 -7.98
CA PRO A 34 -23.17 7.29 -6.73
C PRO A 34 -21.90 6.69 -6.12
N GLU A 35 -21.78 5.36 -6.19
CA GLU A 35 -20.60 4.65 -5.66
C GLU A 35 -19.33 4.94 -6.45
N MET A 36 -19.46 5.24 -7.74
CA MET A 36 -18.31 5.60 -8.58
C MET A 36 -17.88 7.05 -8.36
N GLU A 37 -18.81 7.95 -8.09
CA GLU A 37 -18.48 9.33 -7.67
C GLU A 37 -17.73 9.33 -6.33
N ARG A 38 -18.17 8.49 -5.38
CA ARG A 38 -17.47 8.30 -4.10
C ARG A 38 -16.05 7.77 -4.29
N LEU A 39 -15.88 6.79 -5.18
CA LEU A 39 -14.55 6.27 -5.56
C LEU A 39 -13.69 7.36 -6.20
N GLY A 40 -14.24 8.14 -7.13
CA GLY A 40 -13.54 9.25 -7.78
C GLY A 40 -13.05 10.29 -6.76
N HIS A 41 -13.92 10.69 -5.83
CA HIS A 41 -13.55 11.61 -4.75
C HIS A 41 -12.46 11.04 -3.83
N PHE A 42 -12.55 9.76 -3.48
CA PHE A 42 -11.53 9.07 -2.68
C PHE A 42 -10.17 9.06 -3.38
N LEU A 43 -10.12 8.71 -4.67
CA LEU A 43 -8.89 8.70 -5.46
C LEU A 43 -8.29 10.12 -5.59
N PHE A 44 -9.14 11.13 -5.81
CA PHE A 44 -8.70 12.52 -5.87
C PHE A 44 -8.10 13.00 -4.54
N THR A 45 -8.70 12.61 -3.41
CA THR A 45 -8.22 12.97 -2.06
C THR A 45 -6.85 12.35 -1.76
N HIS A 46 -6.49 11.23 -2.41
CA HIS A 46 -5.23 10.51 -2.19
C HIS A 46 -4.29 10.59 -3.39
N ILE A 47 -4.51 11.58 -4.27
CA ILE A 47 -3.82 11.69 -5.55
C ILE A 47 -2.30 11.88 -5.41
N GLU A 48 -1.86 12.56 -4.35
CA GLU A 48 -0.44 12.71 -4.04
C GLU A 48 0.24 11.36 -3.79
N GLY A 49 -0.42 10.46 -3.05
CA GLY A 49 0.11 9.11 -2.79
C GLY A 49 0.13 8.24 -4.05
N ILE A 50 -0.84 8.43 -4.95
CA ILE A 50 -0.89 7.76 -6.25
C ILE A 50 0.23 8.29 -7.16
N ALA A 51 0.40 9.61 -7.22
CA ALA A 51 1.42 10.26 -8.04
C ALA A 51 2.85 9.97 -7.56
N ALA A 52 3.03 9.68 -6.27
CA ALA A 52 4.31 9.23 -5.72
C ALA A 52 4.84 7.93 -6.34
N TYR A 53 3.96 7.13 -6.97
CA TYR A 53 4.38 5.97 -7.78
C TYR A 53 5.35 6.35 -8.90
N CYS A 54 5.19 7.54 -9.49
CA CYS A 54 6.08 8.01 -10.57
C CYS A 54 7.52 8.23 -10.08
N ASP A 55 7.70 8.62 -8.82
CA ASP A 55 9.02 8.86 -8.24
C ASP A 55 9.62 7.57 -7.66
N HIS A 56 8.76 6.70 -7.13
CA HIS A 56 9.16 5.46 -6.47
C HIS A 56 8.31 4.28 -6.98
N PRO A 57 8.63 3.75 -8.17
CA PRO A 57 7.92 2.61 -8.71
C PRO A 57 8.21 1.37 -7.85
N PHE A 58 7.16 0.78 -7.29
CA PHE A 58 7.25 -0.46 -6.53
C PHE A 58 6.73 -1.64 -7.36
N ARG A 59 7.22 -2.84 -7.06
CA ARG A 59 6.75 -4.09 -7.66
C ARG A 59 5.43 -4.50 -7.00
N PHE A 60 4.32 -4.51 -7.75
CA PHE A 60 3.00 -4.88 -7.22
C PHE A 60 2.99 -6.24 -6.51
N GLY A 61 3.71 -7.24 -7.03
CA GLY A 61 3.80 -8.56 -6.39
C GLY A 61 4.43 -8.54 -4.99
N VAL A 62 5.36 -7.60 -4.72
CA VAL A 62 5.92 -7.43 -3.37
C VAL A 62 4.88 -6.84 -2.43
N VAL A 63 4.15 -5.82 -2.87
CA VAL A 63 3.07 -5.20 -2.09
C VAL A 63 1.94 -6.19 -1.81
N GLU A 64 1.58 -7.01 -2.79
CA GLU A 64 0.59 -8.09 -2.62
C GLU A 64 1.02 -9.16 -1.61
N SER A 65 2.29 -9.57 -1.68
CA SER A 65 2.87 -10.52 -0.71
C SER A 65 2.84 -9.97 0.72
N ILE A 66 3.20 -8.69 0.88
CA ILE A 66 3.11 -7.98 2.17
C ILE A 66 1.66 -7.93 2.64
N ASN A 67 0.72 -7.52 1.79
CA ASN A 67 -0.71 -7.45 2.11
C ASN A 67 -1.27 -8.81 2.54
N THR A 68 -0.87 -9.89 1.86
CA THR A 68 -1.28 -11.25 2.19
C THR A 68 -0.75 -11.67 3.56
N THR A 69 0.52 -11.33 3.86
CA THR A 69 1.13 -11.56 5.17
C THR A 69 0.40 -10.81 6.28
N ILE A 70 0.12 -9.51 6.07
CA ILE A 70 -0.64 -8.69 7.02
C ILE A 70 -2.02 -9.29 7.28
N LYS A 71 -2.78 -9.63 6.24
CA LYS A 71 -4.11 -10.26 6.37
C LYS A 71 -4.03 -11.58 7.14
N ALA A 72 -3.00 -12.39 6.91
CA ALA A 72 -2.79 -13.65 7.63
C ALA A 72 -2.51 -13.41 9.13
N VAL A 73 -1.69 -12.41 9.46
CA VAL A 73 -1.44 -11.99 10.85
C VAL A 73 -2.75 -11.51 11.50
N LEU A 74 -3.48 -10.62 10.84
CA LEU A 74 -4.76 -10.08 11.33
C LEU A 74 -5.82 -11.16 11.58
N ARG A 75 -5.86 -12.19 10.73
CA ARG A 75 -6.78 -13.34 10.92
C ARG A 75 -6.43 -14.15 12.16
N ARG A 76 -5.13 -14.37 12.42
CA ARG A 76 -4.65 -15.07 13.62
C ARG A 76 -4.74 -14.22 14.89
N SER A 77 -4.81 -12.90 14.74
CA SER A 77 -4.80 -11.95 15.84
C SER A 77 -6.18 -11.58 16.37
N ARG A 78 -7.27 -12.07 15.75
CA ARG A 78 -8.65 -11.79 16.18
C ARG A 78 -8.83 -12.16 17.66
N GLY A 79 -9.37 -11.23 18.44
CA GLY A 79 -9.60 -11.40 19.88
C GLY A 79 -8.44 -10.93 20.78
N MET A 80 -7.26 -10.63 20.22
CA MET A 80 -6.20 -9.97 20.98
C MET A 80 -6.50 -8.48 21.11
N ARG A 81 -6.38 -7.95 22.33
CA ARG A 81 -6.62 -6.54 22.66
C ARG A 81 -5.33 -5.74 22.85
N ASP A 82 -4.19 -6.42 22.94
CA ASP A 82 -2.88 -5.80 23.18
C ASP A 82 -2.19 -5.48 21.85
N GLU A 83 -1.98 -4.18 21.62
CA GLU A 83 -1.29 -3.65 20.45
C GLU A 83 0.17 -4.12 20.36
N THR A 84 0.85 -4.24 21.50
CA THR A 84 2.26 -4.66 21.59
C THR A 84 2.44 -6.06 21.03
N ILE A 85 1.53 -6.97 21.38
CA ILE A 85 1.53 -8.35 20.89
C ILE A 85 1.20 -8.40 19.40
N LEU A 86 0.30 -7.54 18.93
CA LEU A 86 -0.05 -7.45 17.52
C LEU A 86 1.16 -7.00 16.68
N LEU A 87 1.85 -5.95 17.14
CA LEU A 87 3.07 -5.44 16.53
C LEU A 87 4.18 -6.50 16.51
N LEU A 88 4.36 -7.24 17.60
CA LEU A 88 5.38 -8.29 17.69
C LEU A 88 5.11 -9.43 16.70
N LYS A 89 3.84 -9.86 16.56
CA LYS A 89 3.44 -10.89 15.58
C LYS A 89 3.61 -10.40 14.14
N LEU A 90 3.32 -9.13 13.88
CA LEU A 90 3.55 -8.54 12.57
C LEU A 90 5.04 -8.51 12.23
N LYS A 91 5.87 -8.01 13.15
CA LYS A 91 7.33 -8.03 13.01
C LYS A 91 7.83 -9.45 12.75
N TRP A 92 7.35 -10.43 13.50
CA TRP A 92 7.75 -11.83 13.33
C TRP A 92 7.40 -12.37 11.94
N ALA A 93 6.22 -12.02 11.43
CA ALA A 93 5.77 -12.50 10.12
C ALA A 93 6.52 -11.86 8.94
N THR A 94 7.10 -10.67 9.13
CA THR A 94 7.85 -9.93 8.11
C THR A 94 9.37 -9.99 8.30
N ALA A 95 9.85 -10.51 9.42
CA ALA A 95 11.27 -10.64 9.71
C ALA A 95 11.94 -11.71 8.85
N HIS A 96 13.22 -11.49 8.55
CA HIS A 96 14.08 -12.56 8.06
C HIS A 96 14.15 -13.69 9.10
N PRO A 97 14.31 -14.96 8.68
CA PRO A 97 14.37 -16.07 9.62
C PRO A 97 15.43 -15.83 10.70
N ILE A 98 15.01 -15.77 11.96
CA ILE A 98 15.91 -15.63 13.11
C ILE A 98 16.61 -16.98 13.28
N ARG A 99 17.89 -17.07 12.90
CA ARG A 99 18.68 -18.30 12.98
C ARG A 99 19.77 -18.22 14.04
N SER A 100 20.05 -17.03 14.56
CA SER A 100 21.12 -16.79 15.53
C SER A 100 20.71 -15.79 16.62
N ALA A 101 21.46 -15.78 17.73
CA ALA A 101 21.28 -14.82 18.81
C ALA A 101 21.48 -13.36 18.35
N ARG A 102 22.30 -13.14 17.31
CA ARG A 102 22.50 -11.83 16.67
C ARG A 102 21.22 -11.36 15.97
N ASP A 103 20.56 -12.26 15.24
CA ASP A 103 19.31 -11.94 14.52
C ASP A 103 18.19 -11.60 15.51
N LEU A 104 18.14 -12.31 16.63
CA LEU A 104 17.19 -12.03 17.71
C LEU A 104 17.44 -10.65 18.34
N ALA A 105 18.70 -10.31 18.60
CA ALA A 105 19.07 -8.99 19.12
C ALA A 105 18.69 -7.86 18.15
N GLN A 106 18.87 -8.07 16.84
CA GLN A 106 18.47 -7.11 15.81
C GLN A 106 16.95 -6.99 15.65
N PHE A 107 16.21 -8.08 15.87
CA PHE A 107 14.75 -8.10 15.87
C PHE A 107 14.16 -7.31 17.04
N LEU A 108 14.73 -7.47 18.23
CA LEU A 108 14.26 -6.80 19.46
C LEU A 108 14.69 -5.33 19.52
N ASN A 109 15.89 -5.00 19.00
CA ASN A 109 16.40 -3.65 18.86
C ASN A 109 16.56 -3.28 17.38
N PRO A 110 15.47 -2.90 16.69
CA PRO A 110 15.58 -2.42 15.33
C PRO A 110 16.41 -1.14 15.33
N LYS A 111 17.60 -1.19 14.71
CA LYS A 111 18.31 0.04 14.33
C LYS A 111 17.36 0.85 13.45
N GLY A 112 17.23 2.14 13.73
CA GLY A 112 16.35 3.03 12.96
C GLY A 112 16.54 2.79 11.46
N LEU A 113 15.43 2.66 10.74
CA LEU A 113 15.44 2.56 9.28
C LEU A 113 15.99 3.88 8.73
N TYR A 114 17.31 3.96 8.58
CA TYR A 114 17.89 4.96 7.72
C TYR A 114 17.49 4.58 6.30
N SER A 115 16.50 5.31 5.77
CA SER A 115 16.28 5.41 4.34
C SER A 115 17.56 6.01 3.76
N ASN A 116 18.49 5.13 3.34
CA ASN A 116 19.57 5.56 2.48
C ASN A 116 18.93 5.93 1.16
N ARG A 117 18.85 7.25 0.93
CA ARG A 117 18.55 7.85 -0.36
C ARG A 117 19.43 7.24 -1.46
#